data_AF-A0A1Z5HEK1-F1
#
_entry.id   AF-A0A1Z5HEK1-F1
#
_cell.length_a   1.000
_cell.length_b   1.000
_cell.length_c   1.000
_cell.angle_alpha   90.00
_cell.angle_beta   90.00
_cell.angle_gamma   90.00
#
_symmetry.space_group_name_H-M   'P 1'
#
loop_
_entity.id
_entity.type
_entity.pdbx_description
1 polymer ?
#
loop_
_entity_poly.entity_id
_entity_poly.type
_entity_poly.pdbx_seq_one_letter_code
_entity_poly.pdbx_strand_id
1 'polypeptide(L)'
;MAVLSRIFNVTITDINVATPGINTNFFRLGAKDFVKQHADDSPGREICMLLYLNKDWNINSGGELVFIGKDDKQVSIAPLYNRCVLFDPSSIGSEHWVKMLNSQESIGYRYNVVSWYWSE
;
A
#
# COMPACT_ATOMS: atom_id res chain seq x y z
N MET A 1 -7.67 -13.90 -9.90
CA MET A 1 -8.47 -12.66 -9.80
C MET A 1 -9.84 -12.81 -9.12
N ALA A 2 -10.56 -13.93 -9.25
CA ALA A 2 -11.95 -14.06 -8.76
C ALA A 2 -12.20 -13.64 -7.29
N VAL A 3 -11.25 -13.82 -6.38
CA VAL A 3 -11.42 -13.43 -4.97
C VAL A 3 -11.44 -11.91 -4.81
N LEU A 4 -10.45 -11.20 -5.37
CA LEU A 4 -10.38 -9.74 -5.28
C LEU A 4 -11.56 -9.08 -5.98
N SER A 5 -11.95 -9.58 -7.16
CA SER A 5 -13.14 -9.12 -7.86
C SER A 5 -14.41 -9.21 -7.02
N ARG A 6 -14.57 -10.29 -6.24
CA ARG A 6 -15.73 -10.48 -5.37
C ARG A 6 -15.69 -9.60 -4.12
N ILE A 7 -14.51 -9.38 -3.53
CA ILE A 7 -14.35 -8.51 -2.36
C ILE A 7 -14.70 -7.06 -2.72
N PHE A 8 -14.23 -6.59 -3.87
CA PHE A 8 -14.41 -5.20 -4.31
C PHE A 8 -15.65 -4.99 -5.19
N ASN A 9 -16.34 -6.08 -5.58
CA ASN A 9 -17.47 -6.05 -6.50
C ASN A 9 -17.15 -5.34 -7.83
N VAL A 10 -15.97 -5.64 -8.39
CA VAL A 10 -15.51 -5.12 -9.69
C VAL A 10 -14.92 -6.27 -10.50
N THR A 11 -15.02 -6.22 -11.83
CA THR A 11 -14.33 -7.17 -12.69
C THR A 11 -12.92 -6.63 -12.97
N ILE A 12 -11.92 -7.24 -12.33
CA ILE A 12 -10.51 -6.94 -12.62
C ILE A 12 -9.99 -7.95 -13.65
N THR A 13 -9.04 -7.50 -14.47
CA THR A 13 -8.41 -8.30 -15.51
C THR A 13 -6.93 -8.52 -15.19
N ASP A 14 -6.32 -9.45 -15.93
CA ASP A 14 -4.87 -9.64 -15.92
C ASP A 14 -4.17 -8.67 -16.90
N ILE A 15 -4.89 -7.68 -17.43
CA ILE A 15 -4.39 -6.71 -18.39
C ILE A 15 -3.62 -5.63 -17.62
N ASN A 16 -2.33 -5.48 -17.93
CA ASN A 16 -1.53 -4.37 -17.42
C ASN A 16 -1.86 -3.11 -18.25
N VAL A 17 -2.78 -2.28 -17.79
CA VAL A 17 -3.32 -1.14 -18.57
C VAL A 17 -2.43 0.11 -18.53
N ALA A 18 -1.20 0.04 -18.02
CA ALA A 18 -0.27 1.17 -18.04
C ALA A 18 1.20 0.75 -18.14
N THR A 19 2.02 1.64 -18.69
CA THR A 19 3.48 1.58 -18.55
C THR A 19 3.86 1.97 -17.12
N PRO A 20 4.73 1.20 -16.43
CA PRO A 20 5.38 -0.03 -16.88
C PRO A 20 4.43 -1.25 -16.82
N GLY A 21 4.63 -2.22 -17.71
CA GLY A 21 3.86 -3.48 -17.76
C GLY A 21 4.08 -4.43 -16.58
N ILE A 22 4.64 -3.94 -15.47
CA ILE A 22 4.78 -4.64 -14.20
C ILE A 22 3.84 -3.95 -13.21
N ASN A 23 2.84 -4.68 -12.76
CA ASN A 23 1.90 -4.20 -11.76
C ASN A 23 2.36 -4.44 -10.32
N THR A 24 3.53 -5.05 -10.12
CA THR A 24 4.00 -5.50 -8.81
C THR A 24 5.42 -5.03 -8.54
N ASN A 25 5.61 -4.30 -7.44
CA ASN A 25 6.90 -3.77 -7.02
C ASN A 25 7.30 -4.28 -5.64
N PHE A 26 8.60 -4.48 -5.45
CA PHE A 26 9.20 -4.84 -4.18
C PHE A 26 9.91 -3.63 -3.60
N PHE A 27 9.48 -3.19 -2.41
CA PHE A 27 10.07 -2.04 -1.74
C PHE A 27 10.91 -2.47 -0.55
N ARG A 28 12.06 -1.81 -0.41
CA ARG A 28 12.92 -1.84 0.77
C ARG A 28 13.16 -0.39 1.20
N LEU A 29 12.51 0.04 2.27
CA LEU A 29 12.64 1.40 2.80
C LEU A 29 13.51 1.38 4.07
N GLY A 30 14.54 2.22 4.12
CA GLY A 30 15.33 2.52 5.32
C GLY A 30 14.97 3.88 5.92
N ALA A 31 15.65 4.27 6.99
CA ALA A 31 15.35 5.51 7.73
C ALA A 31 15.53 6.82 6.94
N LYS A 32 16.21 6.76 5.78
CA LYS A 32 16.40 7.91 4.87
C LYS A 32 15.43 7.90 3.68
N ASP A 33 14.73 6.78 3.46
CA ASP A 33 13.77 6.65 2.38
C ASP A 33 12.41 7.17 2.84
N PHE A 34 11.65 7.75 1.91
CA PHE A 34 10.34 8.29 2.21
C PHE A 34 9.38 8.07 1.05
N VAL A 35 8.12 7.85 1.39
CA VAL A 35 7.01 7.88 0.43
C VAL A 35 6.08 8.99 0.89
N LYS A 36 6.06 10.08 0.13
CA LYS A 36 5.21 11.24 0.44
C LYS A 36 3.75 10.90 0.18
N GLN A 37 2.87 11.78 0.67
CA GLN A 37 1.45 11.72 0.38
C GLN A 37 1.22 11.72 -1.13
N HIS A 38 0.44 10.74 -1.60
CA HIS A 38 0.02 10.59 -2.98
C HIS A 38 -1.32 9.85 -3.05
N ALA A 39 -1.96 9.93 -4.20
CA ALA A 39 -3.05 9.06 -4.58
C ALA A 39 -2.53 8.06 -5.61
N ASP A 40 -3.12 6.86 -5.59
CA ASP A 40 -2.81 5.80 -6.54
C ASP A 40 -3.87 5.75 -7.66
N ASP A 41 -4.67 6.78 -7.85
CA ASP A 41 -5.84 6.85 -8.74
C ASP A 41 -5.44 7.02 -10.22
N SER A 42 -4.82 5.99 -10.78
CA SER A 42 -4.60 5.91 -12.22
C SER A 42 -5.85 5.39 -12.94
N PRO A 43 -6.16 5.84 -14.17
CA PRO A 43 -7.30 5.35 -14.94
C PRO A 43 -7.36 3.82 -15.01
N GLY A 44 -8.55 3.28 -14.73
CA GLY A 44 -8.84 1.85 -14.72
C GLY A 44 -8.24 1.08 -13.54
N ARG A 45 -7.47 1.71 -12.64
CA ARG A 45 -6.90 1.04 -11.47
C ARG A 45 -7.95 0.96 -10.37
N GLU A 46 -8.31 -0.27 -10.03
CA GLU A 46 -9.43 -0.56 -9.13
C GLU A 46 -8.97 -0.96 -7.73
N ILE A 47 -7.80 -1.60 -7.63
CA ILE A 47 -7.33 -2.18 -6.36
C ILE A 47 -5.84 -1.93 -6.21
N CYS A 48 -5.44 -1.39 -5.06
CA CYS A 48 -4.07 -1.39 -4.57
C CYS A 48 -3.93 -2.44 -3.46
N MET A 49 -2.85 -3.22 -3.52
CA MET A 49 -2.52 -4.27 -2.56
C MET A 49 -1.14 -4.00 -1.98
N LEU A 50 -0.99 -4.14 -0.66
CA LEU A 50 0.30 -4.21 0.01
C LEU A 50 0.40 -5.49 0.83
N LEU A 51 1.54 -6.18 0.77
CA LEU A 51 1.87 -7.31 1.64
C LEU A 51 3.17 -7.02 2.39
N TYR A 52 3.11 -7.04 3.72
CA TYR A 52 4.25 -6.77 4.59
C TYR A 52 5.04 -8.01 4.96
N LEU A 53 6.38 -7.91 4.95
CA LEU A 53 7.28 -9.06 5.03
C LEU A 53 8.19 -9.06 6.28
N ASN A 54 8.04 -8.11 7.20
CA ASN A 54 8.84 -8.02 8.42
C ASN A 54 8.23 -8.82 9.58
N LYS A 55 8.88 -9.91 10.02
CA LYS A 55 8.41 -10.80 11.10
C LYS A 55 8.23 -10.10 12.46
N ASP A 56 9.18 -9.26 12.84
CA ASP A 56 9.29 -8.71 14.20
C ASP A 56 9.15 -7.18 14.21
N TRP A 57 8.11 -6.64 13.58
CA TRP A 57 7.92 -5.19 13.49
C TRP A 57 7.72 -4.56 14.88
N ASN A 58 8.58 -3.60 15.24
CA ASN A 58 8.46 -2.81 16.46
C ASN A 58 7.54 -1.60 16.20
N ILE A 59 6.57 -1.38 17.09
CA ILE A 59 5.58 -0.30 16.99
C ILE A 59 6.22 1.10 17.00
N ASN A 60 7.42 1.25 17.56
CA ASN A 60 8.18 2.50 17.60
C ASN A 60 9.05 2.72 16.35
N SER A 61 9.16 1.73 15.46
CA SER A 61 10.00 1.82 14.25
C SER A 61 9.44 2.76 13.18
N GLY A 62 8.18 3.19 13.29
CA GLY A 62 7.49 3.94 12.23
C GLY A 62 7.03 3.03 11.09
N GLY A 63 7.03 3.53 9.86
CA GLY A 63 6.74 2.73 8.65
C GLY A 63 5.26 2.40 8.42
N GLU A 64 4.37 2.98 9.22
CA GLU A 64 2.93 2.80 9.07
C GLU A 64 2.47 3.35 7.71
N LEU A 65 1.57 2.63 7.05
CA LEU A 65 0.80 3.17 5.94
C LEU A 65 -0.31 4.03 6.54
N VAL A 66 -0.32 5.32 6.22
CA VAL A 66 -1.27 6.27 6.78
C VAL A 66 -2.11 6.86 5.65
N PHE A 67 -3.42 6.74 5.79
CA PHE A 67 -4.42 7.33 4.91
C PHE A 67 -4.95 8.62 5.54
N ILE A 68 -5.29 9.62 4.70
CA ILE A 68 -6.02 10.82 5.16
C ILE A 68 -7.32 10.41 5.86
N GLY A 69 -8.03 9.42 5.30
CA GLY A 69 -9.33 8.99 5.78
C GLY A 69 -10.43 10.02 5.51
N LYS A 70 -11.56 9.92 6.25
CA LYS A 70 -12.72 10.81 6.09
C LYS A 70 -12.88 11.69 7.32
N ASP A 71 -13.40 12.90 7.13
CA ASP A 71 -13.67 13.87 8.21
C ASP A 71 -12.45 14.12 9.12
N ASP A 72 -11.27 14.26 8.50
CA ASP A 72 -9.97 14.43 9.16
C ASP A 72 -9.56 13.28 10.10
N LYS A 73 -10.19 12.10 9.99
CA LYS A 73 -9.84 10.91 10.76
C LYS A 73 -8.90 10.01 9.99
N GLN A 74 -7.60 10.19 10.25
CA GLN A 74 -6.55 9.37 9.68
C GLN A 74 -6.70 7.89 10.07
N VAL A 75 -6.38 7.02 9.12
CA VAL A 75 -6.28 5.57 9.35
C VAL A 75 -4.82 5.18 9.22
N SER A 76 -4.25 4.62 10.28
CA SER A 76 -2.85 4.18 10.32
C SER A 76 -2.78 2.67 10.45
N ILE A 77 -2.01 2.02 9.56
CA ILE A 77 -1.85 0.58 9.51
C ILE A 77 -0.38 0.22 9.73
N ALA A 78 -0.09 -0.44 10.84
CA ALA A 78 1.24 -0.97 11.13
C ALA A 78 1.62 -2.09 10.13
N PRO A 79 2.86 -2.12 9.62
CA PRO A 79 3.31 -3.08 8.61
C PRO A 79 3.71 -4.42 9.24
N LEU A 80 2.76 -5.09 9.90
CA LEU A 80 2.99 -6.37 10.57
C LEU A 80 3.18 -7.51 9.56
N TYR A 81 3.99 -8.50 9.92
CA TYR A 81 4.26 -9.66 9.08
C TYR A 81 2.99 -10.31 8.53
N ASN A 82 3.01 -10.61 7.23
CA ASN A 82 1.93 -11.29 6.52
C ASN A 82 0.57 -10.56 6.56
N ARG A 83 0.57 -9.29 6.98
CA ARG A 83 -0.61 -8.43 6.83
C ARG A 83 -0.70 -7.97 5.38
N CYS A 84 -1.83 -8.31 4.76
CA CYS A 84 -2.24 -7.79 3.47
C CYS A 84 -3.21 -6.62 3.67
N VAL A 85 -2.96 -5.51 2.99
CA VAL A 85 -3.85 -4.35 2.92
C VAL A 85 -4.36 -4.26 1.49
N LEU A 86 -5.67 -4.17 1.33
CA LEU A 86 -6.33 -3.99 0.04
C LEU A 86 -7.22 -2.75 0.15
N PHE A 87 -7.17 -1.88 -0.86
CA PHE A 87 -8.04 -0.71 -0.92
C PHE A 87 -8.31 -0.28 -2.37
N ASP A 88 -9.43 0.41 -2.55
CA ASP A 88 -9.75 1.12 -3.79
C ASP A 88 -9.00 2.47 -3.79
N PRO A 89 -8.07 2.70 -4.72
CA PRO A 89 -7.28 3.92 -4.76
C PRO A 89 -8.09 5.16 -5.13
N SER A 90 -9.30 5.01 -5.69
CA SER A 90 -10.19 6.12 -6.08
C SER A 90 -11.16 6.52 -4.97
N SER A 91 -11.21 5.77 -3.87
CA SER A 91 -12.09 6.05 -2.73
C SER A 91 -11.69 7.35 -2.00
N ILE A 92 -12.67 8.16 -1.61
CA ILE A 92 -12.42 9.39 -0.84
C ILE A 92 -11.63 9.08 0.45
N GLY A 93 -10.49 9.74 0.62
CA GLY A 93 -9.58 9.56 1.76
C GLY A 93 -8.53 8.47 1.57
N SER A 94 -8.42 7.88 0.37
CA SER A 94 -7.41 6.88 -0.01
C SER A 94 -6.03 7.49 -0.19
N GLU A 95 -5.88 8.81 -0.25
CA GLU A 95 -4.58 9.45 -0.32
C GLU A 95 -3.76 9.08 0.91
N HIS A 96 -2.52 8.66 0.67
CA HIS A 96 -1.74 8.01 1.70
C HIS A 96 -0.25 8.27 1.57
N TRP A 97 0.46 8.01 2.66
CA TRP A 97 1.91 8.07 2.74
C TRP A 97 2.45 6.94 3.62
N VAL A 98 3.76 6.76 3.58
CA VAL A 98 4.44 5.89 4.56
C VAL A 98 5.11 6.78 5.59
N LYS A 99 4.74 6.60 6.86
CA LYS A 99 5.40 7.31 7.96
C LYS A 99 6.88 6.93 7.99
N MET A 100 7.74 7.93 8.17
CA MET A 100 9.20 7.75 8.19
C MET A 100 9.60 6.68 9.20
N LEU A 101 10.59 5.87 8.84
CA LEU A 101 11.20 4.95 9.79
C LEU A 101 12.02 5.73 10.81
N ASN A 102 11.86 5.36 12.08
CA ASN A 102 12.63 5.93 13.17
C ASN A 102 14.04 5.31 13.17
N SER A 103 15.08 6.12 12.96
CA SER A 103 16.46 5.64 12.87
C SER A 103 17.01 5.03 14.17
N GLN A 104 16.44 5.38 15.33
CA GLN A 104 16.89 4.88 16.63
C GLN A 104 16.21 3.57 17.02
N GLU A 105 14.96 3.37 16.56
CA GLU A 105 14.09 2.26 16.95
C GLU A 105 13.82 1.27 15.81
N SER A 106 14.29 1.54 14.58
CA SER A 106 14.11 0.67 13.43
C SER A 106 15.00 -0.57 13.53
N ILE A 107 14.41 -1.74 13.30
CA ILE A 107 15.11 -3.02 13.14
C ILE A 107 15.86 -3.14 11.79
N GLY A 108 15.93 -2.06 11.00
CA GLY A 108 16.60 -2.01 9.70
C GLY A 108 15.70 -1.44 8.61
N TYR A 109 15.21 -2.33 7.73
CA TYR A 109 14.39 -1.96 6.57
C TYR A 109 12.94 -2.41 6.71
N ARG A 110 12.01 -1.61 6.20
CA ARG A 110 10.63 -2.02 5.91
C ARG A 110 10.57 -2.68 4.54
N TYR A 111 10.03 -3.90 4.49
CA TYR A 111 9.85 -4.67 3.27
C TYR A 111 8.38 -4.84 2.98
N ASN A 112 7.97 -4.53 1.76
CA ASN A 112 6.65 -4.84 1.27
C ASN A 112 6.63 -5.12 -0.22
N VAL A 113 5.65 -5.92 -0.63
CA VAL A 113 5.21 -6.02 -2.02
C VAL A 113 4.06 -5.05 -2.19
N VAL A 114 4.03 -4.29 -3.28
CA VAL A 114 2.85 -3.54 -3.73
C VAL A 114 2.40 -4.13 -5.05
N SER A 115 1.10 -4.35 -5.22
CA SER A 115 0.52 -4.72 -6.51
C SER A 115 -0.71 -3.88 -6.82
N TRP A 116 -0.96 -3.62 -8.10
CA TRP A 116 -2.15 -2.95 -8.58
C TRP A 116 -2.94 -3.82 -9.56
N TYR A 117 -4.26 -3.66 -9.61
CA TYR A 117 -5.15 -4.40 -10.47
C TYR A 117 -6.12 -3.46 -11.18
N TRP A 118 -6.43 -3.75 -12.44
CA TRP A 118 -7.24 -2.89 -13.30
C TRP A 118 -8.52 -3.57 -13.76
N SER A 119 -9.54 -2.78 -14.06
CA SER A 119 -10.62 -3.17 -14.98
C SER A 119 -10.29 -2.76 -16.41
N GLU A 120 -11.02 -3.33 -17.37
CA GLU A 120 -11.09 -2.84 -18.76
C GLU A 120 -11.79 -1.48 -18.85
#